data_AF-A0A6G1G208-F1
#
_entry.id   AF-A0A6G1G208-F1
#
_cell.length_a   1.000
_cell.length_b   1.000
_cell.length_c   1.000
_cell.angle_alpha   90.00
_cell.angle_beta   90.00
_cell.angle_gamma   90.00
#
_symmetry.space_group_name_H-M   'P 1'
#
loop_
_entity.id
_entity.type
_entity.pdbx_description
1 polymer ?
#
loop_
_entity_poly.entity_id
_entity_poly.type
_entity_poly.pdbx_seq_one_letter_code
_entity_poly.pdbx_strand_id
1 'polypeptide(L)'
;MDPASDLFLACTTFDAVQATLNLKFTPHPIPKAAKSMPRPTTSVLLEGNSSTVTKRLFVFTDGSGSAKPYMNRSKVPSNAVIHDLGYPYMKQPENLNASLQELTALYVSEIRRRQPTGPYNFRG
;
A
#
# COMPACT_ATOMS: atom_id res chain seq x y z
N MET A 1 -5.08 29.23 14.99
CA MET A 1 -3.77 28.73 14.56
C MET A 1 -3.55 27.42 15.27
N ASP A 2 -3.41 26.33 14.51
CA ASP A 2 -3.19 25.00 15.06
C ASP A 2 -1.68 24.82 15.31
N PRO A 3 -1.22 24.71 16.56
CA PRO A 3 0.21 24.62 16.89
C PRO A 3 0.90 23.40 16.28
N ALA A 4 0.15 22.37 15.86
CA ALA A 4 0.72 21.22 15.16
C ALA A 4 1.15 21.54 13.72
N SER A 5 0.50 22.52 13.07
CA SER A 5 0.73 22.85 11.66
C SER A 5 2.06 23.57 11.42
N ASP A 6 2.50 24.38 12.39
CA ASP A 6 3.73 25.19 12.27
C ASP A 6 4.98 24.50 12.83
N LEU A 7 4.84 23.30 13.41
CA LEU A 7 5.92 22.58 14.08
C LEU A 7 7.13 22.37 13.16
N PHE A 8 6.90 21.92 11.92
CA PHE A 8 7.98 21.65 10.96
C PHE A 8 8.53 22.92 10.30
N LEU A 9 7.80 24.04 10.39
CA LEU A 9 8.30 25.35 9.97
C LEU A 9 9.20 25.96 11.05
N ALA A 10 8.87 25.72 12.33
CA ALA A 10 9.65 26.19 13.48
C ALA A 10 10.85 25.28 13.79
N CYS A 11 10.75 23.99 13.52
CA CYS A 11 11.79 22.98 13.77
C CYS A 11 12.36 22.48 12.44
N THR A 12 13.46 23.09 11.99
CA THR A 12 14.12 22.74 10.72
C THR A 12 15.14 21.60 10.84
N THR A 13 15.29 21.01 12.02
CA THR A 13 16.19 19.89 12.29
C THR A 13 15.46 18.75 13.01
N PHE A 14 15.95 17.51 12.82
CA PHE A 14 15.39 16.33 13.48
C PHE A 14 15.44 16.43 15.00
N ASP A 15 16.55 16.93 15.55
CA ASP A 15 16.73 17.11 16.99
C ASP A 15 15.72 18.12 17.57
N ALA A 16 15.44 19.21 16.85
CA ALA A 16 14.46 20.20 17.28
C ALA A 16 13.03 19.64 17.27
N VAL A 17 12.68 18.84 16.26
CA VAL A 17 11.39 18.13 16.22
C VAL A 17 11.29 17.12 17.37
N GLN A 18 12.35 16.33 17.60
CA GLN A 18 12.39 15.33 18.65
C GLN A 18 12.25 15.95 20.05
N ALA A 19 12.95 17.05 20.31
CA ALA A 19 12.86 17.78 21.56
C ALA A 19 11.46 18.38 21.78
N THR A 20 10.88 18.99 20.74
CA THR A 20 9.57 19.63 20.82
C THR A 20 8.45 18.62 21.05
N LEU A 21 8.52 17.46 20.40
CA LEU A 21 7.57 16.37 20.60
C LEU A 21 7.90 15.48 21.82
N ASN A 22 8.97 15.80 22.55
CA ASN A 22 9.49 15.02 23.67
C ASN A 22 9.65 13.52 23.32
N LEU A 23 10.05 13.24 22.08
CA LEU A 23 10.27 11.89 21.58
C LEU A 23 11.64 11.39 22.07
N LYS A 24 11.69 10.15 22.53
CA LYS A 24 12.96 9.46 22.82
C LYS A 24 13.19 8.42 21.74
N PHE A 25 14.03 8.73 20.75
CA PHE A 25 14.43 7.73 19.77
C PHE A 25 15.52 6.84 20.35
N THR A 26 15.18 5.59 20.62
CA THR A 26 16.16 4.54 20.87
C THR A 26 16.30 3.72 19.59
N PRO A 27 17.52 3.57 19.02
CA PRO A 27 17.74 2.68 17.89
C PRO A 27 17.28 1.28 18.28
N HIS A 28 16.16 0.82 17.74
CA HIS A 28 15.76 -0.57 17.90
C HIS A 28 16.68 -1.42 17.01
N PRO A 29 17.35 -2.44 17.56
CA PRO A 29 18.01 -3.45 16.75
C PRO A 29 16.96 -4.02 15.79
N ILE A 30 17.22 -3.98 14.49
CA ILE A 30 16.33 -4.60 13.50
C ILE A 30 16.28 -6.09 13.85
N PRO A 31 15.13 -6.63 14.31
CA PRO A 31 15.04 -8.05 14.60
C PRO A 31 15.31 -8.80 13.31
N LYS A 32 16.22 -9.78 13.33
CA LYS A 32 16.35 -10.73 12.21
C LYS A 32 15.05 -11.54 12.16
N ALA A 33 14.12 -11.14 11.30
CA ALA A 33 12.84 -11.79 11.15
C ALA A 33 13.03 -13.28 10.81
N ALA A 34 12.31 -14.16 11.48
CA ALA A 34 12.21 -15.56 11.08
C ALA A 34 11.46 -15.64 9.74
N LYS A 35 11.87 -16.54 8.83
CA LYS A 35 11.17 -16.74 7.55
C LYS A 35 9.81 -17.39 7.81
N SER A 36 8.74 -16.59 7.80
CA SER A 36 7.37 -17.10 7.74
C SER A 36 6.88 -17.06 6.29
N MET A 37 6.09 -18.06 5.89
CA MET A 37 5.46 -18.10 4.58
C MET A 37 4.60 -16.84 4.39
N PRO A 38 4.76 -16.08 3.30
CA PRO A 38 3.95 -14.90 3.05
C PRO A 38 2.46 -15.26 3.00
N ARG A 39 1.59 -14.43 3.58
CA ARG A 39 0.14 -14.58 3.36
C ARG A 39 -0.18 -14.22 1.90
N PRO A 40 -1.17 -14.87 1.27
CA PRO A 40 -1.63 -14.49 -0.06
C PRO A 40 -2.06 -13.01 -0.11
N THR A 41 -1.64 -12.30 -1.14
CA THR A 41 -2.19 -10.97 -1.47
C THR A 41 -3.69 -11.10 -1.75
N THR A 42 -4.48 -10.16 -1.24
CA THR A 42 -5.88 -9.99 -1.63
C THR A 42 -6.08 -8.65 -2.31
N SER A 43 -7.13 -8.57 -3.13
CA SER A 43 -7.55 -7.32 -3.77
C SER A 43 -8.96 -6.89 -3.36
N VAL A 44 -9.15 -5.58 -3.24
CA VAL A 44 -10.44 -4.95 -2.93
C VAL A 44 -10.91 -4.12 -4.12
N LEU A 45 -12.19 -4.25 -4.49
CA LEU A 45 -12.80 -3.39 -5.50
C LEU A 45 -12.96 -1.98 -4.92
N LEU A 46 -12.29 -1.00 -5.52
CA LEU A 46 -12.38 0.40 -5.12
C LEU A 46 -13.55 1.11 -5.78
N GLU A 47 -13.71 0.90 -7.09
CA GLU A 47 -14.71 1.61 -7.90
C GLU A 47 -15.05 0.79 -9.16
N GLY A 48 -16.26 1.02 -9.69
CA GLY A 48 -16.79 0.41 -10.90
C GLY A 48 -17.78 -0.72 -10.62
N ASN A 49 -18.23 -1.38 -11.69
CA ASN A 49 -19.19 -2.48 -11.62
C ASN A 49 -18.57 -3.76 -12.18
N SER A 50 -18.49 -4.82 -11.36
CA SER A 50 -17.93 -6.11 -11.76
C SER A 50 -18.75 -6.86 -12.81
N SER A 51 -20.03 -6.53 -12.97
CA SER A 51 -20.93 -7.20 -13.92
C SER A 51 -20.80 -6.69 -15.35
N THR A 52 -20.32 -5.45 -15.54
CA THR A 52 -20.16 -4.79 -16.86
C THR A 52 -18.70 -4.61 -17.26
N VAL A 53 -17.79 -5.21 -16.50
CA VAL A 53 -16.36 -4.97 -16.62
C VAL A 53 -15.78 -5.55 -17.92
N THR A 54 -15.07 -4.71 -18.64
CA THR A 54 -14.22 -5.09 -19.79
C THR A 54 -12.76 -4.68 -19.58
N LYS A 55 -12.51 -3.73 -18.66
CA LYS A 55 -11.17 -3.24 -18.32
C LYS A 55 -10.96 -3.28 -16.80
N ARG A 56 -9.84 -3.81 -16.36
CA ARG A 56 -9.40 -3.77 -14.96
C ARG A 56 -8.13 -2.95 -14.85
N LEU A 57 -8.11 -2.07 -13.85
CA LEU A 57 -6.92 -1.38 -13.39
C LEU A 57 -6.53 -1.97 -12.03
N PHE A 58 -5.30 -2.46 -11.90
CA PHE A 58 -4.76 -2.93 -10.63
C PHE A 58 -3.82 -1.86 -10.06
N VAL A 59 -4.07 -1.44 -8.83
CA VAL A 59 -3.32 -0.40 -8.13
C VAL A 59 -2.45 -1.03 -7.05
N PHE A 60 -1.15 -0.76 -7.09
CA PHE A 60 -0.21 -1.12 -6.02
C PHE A 60 -0.18 0.00 -4.98
N THR A 61 -0.29 -0.35 -3.69
CA THR A 61 -0.26 0.63 -2.60
C THR A 61 1.16 0.89 -2.09
N ASP A 62 1.43 2.14 -1.73
CA ASP A 62 2.72 2.68 -1.29
C ASP A 62 3.11 2.32 0.16
N GLY A 63 2.45 1.33 0.77
CA GLY A 63 2.69 0.92 2.15
C GLY A 63 1.73 1.51 3.18
N SER A 64 0.88 2.47 2.80
CA SER A 64 -0.24 2.99 3.61
C SER A 64 -1.37 1.96 3.80
N GLY A 65 -1.40 0.91 2.98
CA GLY A 65 -2.36 -0.18 3.04
C GLY A 65 -3.68 0.02 2.31
N SER A 66 -3.86 1.16 1.66
CA SER A 66 -5.06 1.45 0.88
C SER A 66 -4.78 2.57 -0.12
N ALA A 67 -5.15 2.37 -1.38
CA ALA A 67 -5.00 3.39 -2.43
C ALA A 67 -6.17 4.38 -2.44
N LYS A 68 -7.23 4.12 -1.65
CA LYS A 68 -8.46 4.95 -1.60
C LYS A 68 -8.22 6.44 -1.40
N PRO A 69 -7.39 6.91 -0.43
CA PRO A 69 -7.19 8.35 -0.23
C PRO A 69 -6.47 9.03 -1.40
N TYR A 70 -5.81 8.26 -2.27
CA TYR A 70 -5.09 8.75 -3.45
C TYR A 70 -5.86 8.55 -4.77
N MET A 71 -7.09 8.03 -4.71
CA MET A 71 -7.97 7.98 -5.86
C MET A 71 -8.55 9.37 -6.13
N ASN A 72 -8.20 9.93 -7.28
CA ASN A 72 -8.89 11.10 -7.79
C ASN A 72 -10.36 10.73 -8.03
N ARG A 73 -11.30 11.57 -7.60
CA ARG A 73 -12.75 11.32 -7.73
C ARG A 73 -13.25 11.48 -9.18
N SER A 74 -12.40 11.25 -10.17
CA SER A 74 -12.79 11.23 -11.57
C SER A 74 -13.55 9.93 -11.85
N LYS A 75 -14.76 10.07 -12.38
CA LYS A 75 -15.70 8.96 -12.58
C LYS A 75 -15.06 7.84 -13.39
N VAL A 76 -14.97 6.64 -12.81
CA VAL A 76 -14.53 5.45 -13.56
C VAL A 76 -15.54 5.14 -14.67
N PRO A 77 -15.09 4.83 -15.90
CA PRO A 77 -15.99 4.41 -16.98
C PRO A 77 -16.87 3.24 -16.56
N SER A 78 -18.11 3.19 -17.05
CA SER A 78 -19.09 2.15 -16.67
C SER A 78 -18.65 0.71 -16.98
N ASN A 79 -17.68 0.54 -17.87
CA ASN A 79 -17.11 -0.74 -18.27
C ASN A 79 -15.72 -1.01 -17.67
N ALA A 80 -15.29 -0.23 -16.69
CA ALA A 80 -14.01 -0.36 -16.02
C ALA A 80 -14.17 -0.58 -14.51
N VAL A 81 -13.19 -1.24 -13.90
CA VAL A 81 -13.11 -1.40 -12.44
C VAL A 81 -11.68 -1.18 -11.96
N ILE A 82 -11.56 -0.69 -10.73
CA ILE A 82 -10.28 -0.48 -10.05
C ILE A 82 -10.16 -1.46 -8.89
N HIS A 83 -9.08 -2.25 -8.89
CA HIS A 83 -8.72 -3.15 -7.79
C HIS A 83 -7.51 -2.61 -7.07
N ASP A 84 -7.63 -2.43 -5.76
CA ASP A 84 -6.52 -2.16 -4.86
C ASP A 84 -5.86 -3.48 -4.47
N LEU A 85 -4.55 -3.59 -4.68
CA LEU A 85 -3.77 -4.74 -4.25
C LEU A 85 -3.24 -4.50 -2.83
N GLY A 86 -3.79 -5.24 -1.87
CA GLY A 86 -3.40 -5.14 -0.47
C GLY A 86 -1.95 -5.56 -0.24
N TYR A 87 -1.29 -4.90 0.70
CA TYR A 87 0.07 -5.27 1.11
C TYR A 87 0.04 -6.57 1.96
N PRO A 88 0.75 -7.65 1.58
CA PRO A 88 0.70 -8.94 2.29
C PRO A 88 1.05 -8.88 3.77
N TYR A 89 1.91 -7.92 4.16
CA TYR A 89 2.45 -7.77 5.50
C TYR A 89 1.81 -6.63 6.30
N MET A 90 0.68 -6.07 5.84
CA MET A 90 0.02 -4.93 6.49
C MET A 90 -0.27 -5.14 7.97
N LYS A 91 -0.63 -6.37 8.37
CA LYS A 91 -0.96 -6.71 9.76
C LYS A 91 0.25 -7.19 10.59
N GLN A 92 1.34 -7.55 9.91
CA GLN A 92 2.52 -8.17 10.53
C GLN A 92 3.78 -7.69 9.80
N PRO A 93 4.08 -6.37 9.81
CA PRO A 93 5.24 -5.81 9.11
C PRO A 93 6.57 -6.41 9.59
N GLU A 94 6.64 -6.84 10.85
CA GLU A 94 7.79 -7.53 11.45
C GLU A 94 8.15 -8.86 10.76
N ASN A 95 7.21 -9.45 10.02
CA ASN A 95 7.41 -10.69 9.28
C ASN A 95 7.86 -10.45 7.84
N LEU A 96 8.12 -9.20 7.43
CA LEU A 96 8.63 -8.88 6.11
C LEU A 96 10.04 -9.46 5.92
N ASN A 97 10.08 -10.66 5.37
CA ASN A 97 11.30 -11.39 5.05
C ASN A 97 11.27 -11.95 3.62
N ALA A 98 10.33 -11.47 2.81
CA ALA A 98 10.21 -11.83 1.41
C ALA A 98 11.05 -10.89 0.55
N SER A 99 11.76 -11.48 -0.41
CA SER A 99 12.36 -10.76 -1.52
C SER A 99 11.27 -10.07 -2.37
N LEU A 100 11.68 -9.06 -3.15
CA LEU A 100 10.79 -8.41 -4.11
C LEU A 100 10.16 -9.41 -5.08
N GLN A 101 10.93 -10.44 -5.47
CA GLN A 101 10.49 -11.51 -6.37
C GLN A 101 9.37 -12.35 -5.74
N GLU A 102 9.51 -12.74 -4.47
CA GLU A 102 8.49 -13.49 -3.74
C GLU A 102 7.22 -12.65 -3.55
N LEU A 103 7.35 -11.36 -3.21
CA LEU A 103 6.22 -10.43 -3.14
C LEU A 103 5.51 -10.31 -4.49
N THR A 104 6.28 -10.16 -5.57
CA THR A 104 5.74 -10.04 -6.93
C THR A 104 4.94 -11.29 -7.32
N ALA A 105 5.39 -12.49 -6.95
CA ALA A 105 4.66 -13.72 -7.23
C ALA A 105 3.27 -13.73 -6.56
N LEU A 106 3.14 -13.20 -5.35
CA LEU A 106 1.86 -13.08 -4.65
C LEU A 106 0.91 -12.12 -5.37
N TYR A 107 1.42 -10.96 -5.79
CA TYR A 107 0.65 -9.99 -6.57
C TYR A 107 0.19 -10.58 -7.91
N VAL A 108 1.08 -11.25 -8.64
CA VAL A 108 0.76 -11.88 -9.93
C VAL A 108 -0.32 -12.95 -9.76
N SER A 109 -0.24 -13.75 -8.69
CA SER A 109 -1.26 -14.76 -8.37
C SER A 109 -2.64 -14.11 -8.19
N GLU A 110 -2.73 -13.03 -7.41
CA GLU A 110 -4.00 -12.32 -7.18
C GLU A 110 -4.52 -11.61 -8.44
N ILE A 111 -3.63 -10.97 -9.22
CA ILE A 111 -3.99 -10.35 -10.51
C ILE A 111 -4.56 -11.40 -11.46
N ARG A 112 -3.91 -12.56 -11.59
CA ARG A 112 -4.37 -13.65 -12.46
C ARG A 112 -5.66 -14.30 -11.98
N ARG A 113 -5.87 -14.36 -10.66
CA ARG A 113 -7.16 -14.80 -10.10
C ARG A 113 -8.31 -13.87 -10.51
N ARG A 114 -8.06 -12.56 -10.64
CA ARG A 114 -9.04 -11.56 -11.10
C ARG A 114 -9.15 -11.44 -12.61
N GLN A 115 -8.04 -11.65 -13.32
CA GLN A 115 -7.94 -11.55 -14.77
C GLN A 115 -6.95 -12.62 -15.29
N PRO A 116 -7.43 -13.81 -15.71
CA PRO A 116 -6.57 -14.93 -16.06
C PRO A 116 -5.57 -14.63 -17.19
N THR A 117 -5.97 -13.79 -18.16
CA THR A 117 -5.18 -13.46 -19.35
C THR A 117 -5.04 -11.95 -19.53
N GLY A 118 -3.97 -11.52 -20.20
CA GLY A 118 -3.77 -10.11 -20.54
C GLY A 118 -4.71 -9.59 -21.64
N PRO A 119 -4.63 -8.30 -22.00
CA PRO A 119 -3.66 -7.30 -21.51
C PRO A 119 -3.97 -6.79 -20.09
N TYR A 120 -2.94 -6.50 -19.30
CA TYR A 120 -3.07 -5.99 -17.93
C TYR A 120 -2.84 -4.48 -17.88
N ASN A 121 -3.57 -3.78 -16.99
CA ASN A 121 -3.33 -2.36 -16.70
C ASN A 121 -2.93 -2.20 -15.23
N PHE A 122 -1.84 -1.48 -14.99
CA PHE A 122 -1.25 -1.29 -13.67
C PHE A 122 -1.11 0.20 -13.34
N ARG A 123 -1.21 0.53 -12.06
CA ARG A 123 -0.91 1.86 -11.50
C ARG A 123 -0.17 1.68 -10.16
N GLY A 124 0.80 2.52 -9.87
CA GLY A 124 1.48 2.62 -8.58
C GLY A 124 1.61 4.07 -8.16
#